data_AF-A0A3S4LRK0-F1
#
_entry.id   AF-A0A3S4LRK0-F1
#
_cell.length_a   1.000
_cell.length_b   1.000
_cell.length_c   1.000
_cell.angle_alpha   90.00
_cell.angle_beta   90.00
_cell.angle_gamma   90.00
#
_symmetry.space_group_name_H-M   'P 1'
#
loop_
_entity.id
_entity.type
_entity.pdbx_description
1 polymer ?
#
loop_
_entity_poly.entity_id
_entity_poly.type
_entity_poly.pdbx_seq_one_letter_code
_entity_poly.pdbx_strand_id
1 'polypeptide(L)'
;MTDGLHTLTVEATDKAGNKTTQTLDFTIDTRLSTPTITMDSRDDTGAIGDHITSVKRPGFTIGNIDSDAQSVILRITQGGNSQEVTLTPGWRTVALYARC
;
A
#
# COMPACT_ATOMS: atom_id res chain seq x y z
N MET A 1 -15.67 -16.95 -1.21
CA MET A 1 -14.51 -17.19 -2.09
C MET A 1 -13.30 -16.62 -1.41
N THR A 2 -12.16 -17.31 -1.47
CA THR A 2 -10.91 -16.87 -0.84
C THR A 2 -10.04 -16.16 -1.86
N ASP A 3 -9.14 -15.30 -1.40
CA ASP A 3 -8.10 -14.74 -2.25
C ASP A 3 -7.24 -15.85 -2.87
N GLY A 4 -6.67 -15.56 -4.03
CA GLY A 4 -5.78 -16.46 -4.77
C GLY A 4 -6.20 -16.68 -6.22
N LEU A 5 -5.54 -17.66 -6.85
CA LEU A 5 -5.81 -18.06 -8.22
C LEU A 5 -7.09 -18.89 -8.30
N HIS A 6 -7.96 -18.53 -9.24
CA HIS A 6 -9.19 -19.23 -9.56
C HIS A 6 -9.25 -19.51 -11.06
N THR A 7 -9.97 -20.56 -11.43
CA THR A 7 -10.18 -20.93 -12.84
C THR A 7 -11.68 -20.93 -13.12
N LEU A 8 -12.11 -20.06 -14.03
CA LEU A 8 -13.45 -20.09 -14.60
C LEU A 8 -13.48 -21.14 -15.72
N THR A 9 -14.44 -22.06 -15.67
CA THR A 9 -14.67 -23.06 -16.74
C THR A 9 -16.05 -22.84 -17.34
N VAL A 10 -16.13 -22.73 -18.66
CA VAL A 10 -17.37 -22.59 -19.42
C VAL A 10 -17.51 -23.82 -20.30
N GLU A 11 -18.57 -24.60 -20.11
CA GLU A 11 -18.95 -25.71 -21.00
C GLU A 11 -20.24 -25.31 -21.74
N ALA A 12 -20.24 -25.46 -23.06
CA ALA A 12 -21.43 -25.32 -23.89
C ALA A 12 -21.74 -26.67 -24.55
N THR A 13 -23.01 -27.07 -24.47
CA THR A 13 -23.54 -28.27 -25.15
C THR A 13 -24.66 -27.84 -26.07
N ASP A 14 -24.62 -28.21 -27.35
CA ASP A 14 -25.71 -27.96 -28.29
C ASP A 14 -26.81 -29.03 -28.22
N LYS A 15 -27.92 -28.83 -28.95
CA LYS A 15 -29.05 -29.77 -28.97
C LYS A 15 -28.70 -31.13 -29.60
N ALA A 16 -27.66 -31.19 -30.43
CA ALA A 16 -27.17 -32.44 -31.02
C ALA A 16 -26.19 -33.18 -30.08
N GLY A 17 -25.81 -32.58 -28.95
CA GLY A 17 -24.89 -33.15 -27.97
C GLY A 17 -23.42 -32.79 -28.18
N ASN A 18 -23.10 -31.88 -29.11
CA ASN A 18 -21.72 -31.39 -29.27
C ASN A 18 -21.32 -30.54 -28.07
N LYS A 19 -20.15 -30.82 -27.50
CA LYS A 19 -19.61 -30.10 -26.35
C LYS A 19 -18.38 -29.29 -26.72
N THR A 20 -18.25 -28.12 -26.13
CA THR A 20 -17.01 -27.34 -26.12
C THR A 20 -16.77 -26.77 -24.74
N THR A 21 -15.49 -26.61 -24.38
CA THR A 21 -15.08 -26.10 -23.08
C THR A 21 -14.03 -25.02 -23.27
N GLN A 22 -14.12 -23.94 -22.48
CA GLN A 22 -13.11 -22.91 -22.37
C GLN A 22 -12.80 -22.64 -20.91
N THR A 23 -11.54 -22.34 -20.60
CA THR A 23 -11.07 -21.97 -19.27
C THR A 23 -10.42 -20.60 -19.27
N LEU A 24 -10.60 -19.85 -18.19
CA LEU A 24 -9.95 -18.56 -17.93
C LEU A 24 -9.45 -18.53 -16.48
N ASP A 25 -8.14 -18.34 -16.31
CA ASP A 25 -7.55 -18.12 -15.01
C ASP A 25 -7.62 -16.65 -14.60
N PHE A 26 -7.98 -16.39 -13.34
CA PHE A 26 -8.03 -15.05 -12.76
C PHE A 26 -7.67 -15.10 -11.28
N THR A 27 -7.19 -13.97 -10.75
CA THR A 27 -6.84 -13.85 -9.33
C THR A 27 -7.85 -12.96 -8.62
N ILE A 28 -8.33 -13.41 -7.46
CA ILE A 28 -9.07 -12.56 -6.53
C ILE A 28 -8.08 -12.06 -5.48
N ASP A 29 -7.93 -10.75 -5.37
CA ASP A 29 -7.27 -10.09 -4.25
C ASP A 29 -8.24 -9.11 -3.63
N THR A 30 -8.56 -9.31 -2.35
CA THR A 30 -9.50 -8.45 -1.60
C THR A 30 -8.85 -7.84 -0.36
N ARG A 31 -7.54 -8.04 -0.19
CA ARG A 31 -6.83 -7.63 1.01
C ARG A 31 -5.91 -6.47 0.70
N LEU A 32 -5.84 -5.56 1.66
CA LEU A 32 -4.80 -4.56 1.74
C LEU A 32 -3.99 -4.82 3.01
N SER A 33 -2.68 -4.85 2.86
CA SER A 33 -1.71 -4.90 3.93
C SER A 33 -1.73 -3.59 4.73
N THR A 34 -1.52 -3.69 6.04
CA THR A 34 -1.40 -2.50 6.89
C THR A 34 -0.06 -1.81 6.63
N PRO A 35 -0.02 -0.54 6.19
CA PRO A 35 1.22 0.18 5.99
C PRO A 35 2.01 0.33 7.30
N THR A 36 3.33 0.30 7.20
CA THR A 36 4.22 0.58 8.34
C THR A 36 4.88 1.94 8.17
N ILE A 37 5.10 2.65 9.27
CA ILE A 37 5.79 3.95 9.30
C ILE A 37 6.93 3.84 10.32
N THR A 38 8.11 4.30 9.94
CA THR A 38 9.28 4.29 10.82
C THR A 38 10.05 5.60 10.65
N MET A 39 10.42 6.24 11.76
CA MET A 39 11.31 7.40 11.74
C MET A 39 12.75 6.94 11.45
N ASP A 40 13.50 7.69 10.65
CA ASP A 40 14.91 7.38 10.46
C ASP A 40 15.63 7.45 11.82
N SER A 41 16.36 6.38 12.16
CA SER A 41 17.18 6.28 13.36
C SER A 41 18.16 7.45 13.54
N ARG A 42 18.60 8.08 12.44
CA ARG A 42 19.50 9.24 12.47
C ARG A 42 18.81 10.52 12.91
N ASP A 43 17.50 10.57 12.75
CA ASP A 43 16.69 11.72 13.12
C ASP A 43 16.10 11.58 14.53
N ASP A 44 16.22 10.43 15.19
CA ASP A 44 15.81 10.26 16.59
C ASP A 44 16.90 10.80 17.52
N THR A 45 16.66 11.97 18.13
CA THR A 45 17.72 12.69 18.86
C THR A 45 17.46 12.67 20.35
N GLY A 46 18.49 12.41 21.15
CA GLY A 46 18.34 12.25 22.58
C GLY A 46 18.28 10.76 22.93
N ALA A 47 17.13 10.27 23.39
CA ALA A 47 16.96 8.86 23.72
C ALA A 47 16.47 8.06 22.50
N ILE A 48 17.34 7.23 21.91
CA ILE A 48 16.98 6.42 20.74
C ILE A 48 15.80 5.49 21.06
N GLY A 49 14.79 5.50 20.20
CA GLY A 49 13.58 4.70 20.26
C GLY A 49 12.38 5.40 20.93
N ASP A 50 12.54 6.64 21.42
CA ASP A 50 11.43 7.43 21.96
C ASP A 50 10.66 8.22 20.90
N HIS A 51 11.20 8.29 19.67
CA HIS A 51 10.66 9.05 18.53
C HIS A 51 10.59 10.57 18.79
N ILE A 52 11.50 11.11 19.60
CA ILE A 52 11.61 12.54 19.88
C ILE A 52 12.81 13.11 19.09
N THR A 53 12.56 14.18 18.35
CA THR A 53 13.57 14.77 17.46
C THR A 53 13.71 16.27 17.61
N SER A 54 14.96 16.75 17.52
CA SER A 54 15.32 18.15 17.32
C SER A 54 15.63 18.49 15.85
N VAL A 55 15.62 17.49 14.96
CA VAL A 55 15.76 17.67 13.52
C VAL A 55 14.51 18.35 12.99
N LYS A 56 14.67 19.51 12.34
CA LYS A 56 13.54 20.30 11.81
C LYS A 56 12.80 19.63 10.65
N ARG A 57 13.43 18.64 10.03
CA ARG A 57 12.94 17.95 8.83
C ARG A 57 13.25 16.45 8.92
N PRO A 58 12.63 15.73 9.87
CA PRO A 58 12.91 14.31 10.06
C PRO A 58 12.41 13.49 8.87
N GLY A 59 13.17 12.44 8.55
CA GLY A 59 12.88 11.46 7.52
C GLY A 59 12.02 10.32 8.06
N PHE A 60 11.12 9.83 7.21
CA PHE A 60 10.30 8.66 7.51
C PHE A 60 10.35 7.68 6.35
N THR A 61 10.35 6.40 6.70
CA THR A 61 10.20 5.31 5.74
C THR A 61 8.80 4.74 5.85
N ILE A 62 8.14 4.61 4.69
CA ILE A 62 6.82 3.98 4.57
C ILE A 62 7.03 2.61 3.93
N GLY A 63 6.54 1.59 4.60
CA GLY A 63 6.70 0.20 4.18
C GLY A 63 5.36 -0.53 4.10
N ASN A 64 5.43 -1.79 3.66
CA ASN A 64 4.27 -2.69 3.57
C ASN A 64 3.10 -2.12 2.74
N ILE A 65 3.44 -1.42 1.64
CA ILE A 65 2.47 -0.97 0.65
C ILE A 65 2.35 -2.07 -0.41
N ASP A 66 1.13 -2.55 -0.63
CA ASP A 66 0.88 -3.57 -1.65
C ASP A 66 1.17 -3.03 -3.06
N SER A 67 1.62 -3.92 -3.94
CA SER A 67 2.01 -3.56 -5.30
C SER A 67 0.86 -3.02 -6.16
N ASP A 68 -0.38 -3.35 -5.79
CA ASP A 68 -1.62 -2.96 -6.46
C ASP A 68 -2.39 -1.86 -5.71
N ALA A 69 -1.84 -1.32 -4.61
CA ALA A 69 -2.43 -0.18 -3.91
C ALA A 69 -2.58 1.02 -4.86
N GLN A 70 -3.78 1.60 -4.92
CA GLN A 70 -4.08 2.70 -5.86
C GLN A 70 -3.60 4.07 -5.35
N SER A 71 -3.61 4.30 -4.03
CA SER A 71 -3.19 5.55 -3.41
C SER A 71 -2.62 5.34 -2.01
N VAL A 72 -1.62 6.15 -1.66
CA VAL A 72 -1.09 6.24 -0.29
C VAL A 72 -1.06 7.72 0.08
N ILE A 73 -1.72 8.08 1.18
CA ILE A 73 -1.83 9.48 1.64
C ILE A 73 -1.14 9.59 2.99
N LEU A 74 -0.11 10.43 3.06
CA LEU A 74 0.53 10.79 4.32
C LEU A 74 -0.10 12.08 4.83
N ARG A 75 -0.54 12.07 6.09
CA ARG A 75 -1.07 13.26 6.77
C ARG A 75 -0.25 13.57 8.01
N ILE A 76 0.34 14.76 8.03
CA ILE A 76 1.07 15.30 9.17
C ILE A 76 0.14 16.29 9.88
N THR A 77 0.03 16.20 11.20
CA THR A 77 -0.80 17.14 11.98
C THR A 77 0.06 17.84 13.04
N GLN A 78 0.00 19.17 13.08
CA GLN A 78 0.70 19.99 14.08
C GLN A 78 -0.22 21.10 14.59
N GLY A 79 -0.58 21.06 15.87
CA GLY A 79 -1.30 22.16 16.53
C GLY A 79 -2.60 22.59 15.82
N GLY A 80 -3.32 21.65 15.20
CA GLY A 80 -4.54 21.92 14.44
C GLY A 80 -4.37 22.10 12.92
N ASN A 81 -3.13 22.29 12.44
CA ASN A 81 -2.82 22.31 11.02
C ASN A 81 -2.57 20.89 10.49
N SER A 82 -2.92 20.63 9.23
CA SER A 82 -2.57 19.39 8.56
C SER A 82 -1.91 19.64 7.20
N GLN A 83 -0.87 18.87 6.91
CA GLN A 83 -0.25 18.78 5.59
C GLN A 83 -0.46 17.37 5.04
N GLU A 84 -0.93 17.28 3.80
CA GLU A 84 -1.13 16.00 3.12
C GLU A 84 -0.14 15.85 1.96
N VAL A 85 0.38 14.63 1.80
CA VAL A 85 1.25 14.24 0.68
C VAL A 85 0.74 12.93 0.12
N THR A 86 0.27 12.96 -1.14
CA THR A 86 -0.14 11.75 -1.86
C THR A 86 1.07 11.15 -2.55
N LEU A 87 1.32 9.87 -2.30
CA LEU A 87 2.35 9.09 -2.98
C LEU A 87 1.71 8.28 -4.11
N THR A 88 2.39 8.23 -5.24
CA THR A 88 2.01 7.32 -6.33
C THR A 88 2.64 5.94 -6.10
N PRO A 89 2.00 4.86 -6.57
CA PRO A 89 2.54 3.50 -6.45
C PRO A 89 3.93 3.43 -7.08
N GLY A 90 4.95 3.05 -6.28
CA GLY A 90 6.36 2.98 -6.70
C GLY A 90 7.35 3.83 -5.87
N TRP A 91 6.86 4.74 -5.02
CA TRP A 91 7.72 5.56 -4.14
C TRP A 91 7.97 4.86 -2.80
N ARG A 92 9.24 4.69 -2.39
CA ARG A 92 9.64 3.92 -1.18
C ARG A 92 10.15 4.78 0.00
N THR A 93 10.36 6.09 -0.21
CA THR A 93 10.91 6.97 0.82
C THR A 93 10.32 8.36 0.71
N VAL A 94 9.91 8.95 1.83
CA VAL A 94 9.37 10.32 1.88
C VAL A 94 10.14 11.09 2.94
N ALA A 95 10.94 12.05 2.51
CA ALA A 95 11.36 13.12 3.41
C ALA A 95 10.14 14.02 3.61
N LEU A 96 9.65 14.17 4.84
CA LEU A 96 8.59 15.13 5.12
C LEU A 96 9.19 16.54 5.02
N TYR A 97 8.93 17.22 3.91
CA TYR A 97 9.17 18.65 3.77
C TYR A 97 8.05 19.37 4.53
N ALA A 98 8.12 19.38 5.87
CA ALA A 98 7.37 20.35 6.64
C ALA A 98 7.83 21.74 6.18
N ARG A 99 6.96 22.48 5.49
CA ARG A 99 7.25 23.90 5.23
C ARG A 99 7.05 24.61 6.56
N CYS A 100 8.16 25.01 7.18
CA CYS A 100 8.16 26.07 8.19
C CYS A 100 7.47 27.32 7.64
#